data_AF-A0AA38FIN8-F1
#
_entry.id   AF-A0AA38FIN8-F1
#
_cell.length_a   1.000
_cell.length_b   1.000
_cell.length_c   1.000
_cell.angle_alpha   90.00
_cell.angle_beta   90.00
_cell.angle_gamma   90.00
#
_symmetry.space_group_name_H-M   'P 1'
#
loop_
_entity.id
_entity.type
_entity.pdbx_description
1 polymer ?
#
loop_
_entity_poly.entity_id
_entity_poly.type
_entity_poly.pdbx_seq_one_letter_code
_entity_poly.pdbx_strand_id
1 'polypeptide(L)' 'VVAMSTTEAEYVAATEASKEMIWMSRFMEELGKEQEDYRLYSDSQSVIHLAKNSTFHSRMKHIQLRYHFIQQ' A
#
# COMPACT_ATOMS: atom_id res chain seq x y z
N VAL A 1 -3.59 -10.17 -10.77
CA VAL A 1 -3.33 -11.16 -9.71
C VAL A 1 -4.66 -11.71 -9.23
N VAL A 2 -4.74 -13.00 -8.91
CA VAL A 2 -5.92 -13.62 -8.30
C VAL A 2 -5.62 -13.79 -6.82
N ALA A 3 -6.36 -13.10 -5.95
CA ALA A 3 -6.22 -13.22 -4.51
C ALA A 3 -6.96 -14.48 -4.03
N MET A 4 -6.35 -15.22 -3.09
CA MET A 4 -6.93 -16.45 -2.54
C MET A 4 -7.66 -16.21 -1.21
N SER A 5 -7.67 -14.98 -0.72
CA SER A 5 -8.44 -14.54 0.45
C SER A 5 -8.84 -13.07 0.32
N THR A 6 -9.87 -12.67 1.04
CA THR A 6 -10.31 -11.26 1.09
C THR A 6 -9.21 -10.35 1.62
N THR A 7 -8.51 -10.76 2.67
CA THR A 7 -7.37 -10.00 3.23
C THR A 7 -6.26 -9.78 2.21
N GLU A 8 -5.97 -10.78 1.37
CA GLU A 8 -4.99 -10.66 0.30
C GLU A 8 -5.47 -9.71 -0.80
N ALA A 9 -6.74 -9.77 -1.19
CA ALA A 9 -7.32 -8.86 -2.17
C ALA A 9 -7.26 -7.40 -1.69
N GLU A 10 -7.62 -7.17 -0.43
CA GLU A 10 -7.57 -5.84 0.18
C GLU A 10 -6.14 -5.33 0.32
N TYR A 11 -5.18 -6.19 0.65
CA TYR A 11 -3.76 -5.81 0.72
C TYR A 11 -3.20 -5.45 -0.66
N VAL A 12 -3.56 -6.20 -1.72
CA VAL A 12 -3.19 -5.86 -3.10
C VAL A 12 -3.83 -4.53 -3.52
N ALA A 13 -5.11 -4.32 -3.23
CA ALA A 13 -5.80 -3.07 -3.53
C ALA A 13 -5.15 -1.87 -2.81
N ALA A 14 -4.82 -2.00 -1.53
CA ALA A 14 -4.09 -0.99 -0.78
C ALA A 14 -2.70 -0.72 -1.38
N THR A 15 -2.01 -1.76 -1.86
CA THR A 15 -0.69 -1.58 -2.48
C THR A 15 -0.76 -0.79 -3.78
N GLU A 16 -1.72 -1.11 -4.64
CA GLU A 16 -1.90 -0.35 -5.89
C GLU A 16 -2.33 1.08 -5.60
N ALA A 17 -3.22 1.31 -4.64
CA ALA A 17 -3.60 2.66 -4.22
C ALA A 17 -2.41 3.47 -3.68
N SER A 18 -1.50 2.87 -2.92
CA SER A 18 -0.26 3.53 -2.48
C SER A 18 0.64 3.94 -3.64
N LYS A 19 0.78 3.09 -4.67
CA LYS A 19 1.58 3.44 -5.88
C LYS A 19 1.00 4.63 -6.62
N GLU A 20 -0.32 4.62 -6.83
CA GLU A 20 -1.03 5.74 -7.47
C GLU A 20 -0.91 7.03 -6.65
N MET A 21 -0.94 6.93 -5.32
CA MET A 21 -0.74 8.07 -4.43
C MET A 21 0.66 8.66 -4.55
N ILE A 22 1.71 7.83 -4.64
CA ILE A 22 3.09 8.30 -4.88
C ILE A 22 3.20 8.97 -6.25
N TRP A 23 2.60 8.37 -7.29
CA TRP A 23 2.58 8.96 -8.62
C TRP A 23 1.88 10.32 -8.62
N MET A 24 0.72 10.40 -7.98
CA MET A 24 -0.06 11.64 -7.87
C MET A 24 0.68 12.70 -7.06
N SER A 25 1.43 12.33 -6.03
CA SER A 25 2.30 13.26 -5.29
C SER A 25 3.32 13.93 -6.20
N ARG A 26 4.01 13.14 -7.04
CA ARG A 26 5.00 13.68 -7.99
C ARG A 26 4.34 14.54 -9.07
N PHE A 27 3.18 14.12 -9.55
CA PHE A 27 2.42 14.92 -10.51
C PHE A 27 1.98 16.26 -9.92
N MET A 28 1.55 16.29 -8.65
CA MET A 28 1.20 17.52 -7.95
C MET A 28 2.41 18.43 -7.72
N GLU A 29 3.58 17.86 -7.44
CA GLU A 29 4.85 18.58 -7.37
C GLU A 29 5.19 19.27 -8.69
N GLU A 30 5.06 18.57 -9.83
CA GLU A 30 5.25 19.15 -11.17
C GLU A 30 4.30 20.31 -11.47
N LEU A 31 3.10 20.30 -10.88
CA LEU A 31 2.11 21.38 -11.01
C LEU A 31 2.33 22.53 -10.00
N GLY A 32 3.34 22.46 -9.13
CA GLY A 32 3.57 23.43 -8.05
C GLY A 32 2.47 23.40 -6.98
N LYS A 33 1.82 22.25 -6.79
CA LYS A 33 0.72 22.01 -5.84
C LYS A 33 1.10 20.94 -4.82
N GLU A 34 2.36 20.93 -4.39
CA GLU A 34 2.85 19.99 -3.39
C GLU A 34 2.01 20.06 -2.11
N GLN A 35 1.64 18.89 -1.59
CA GLN A 35 0.96 18.72 -0.32
C GLN A 35 1.90 18.01 0.65
N GLU A 36 1.96 18.48 1.90
CA GLU A 36 2.87 17.93 2.93
C GLU A 36 2.53 16.51 3.37
N ASP A 37 1.28 16.06 3.21
CA ASP A 37 0.81 14.79 3.76
C ASP A 37 -0.21 14.12 2.83
N TYR A 38 0.13 12.91 2.37
CA TYR A 38 -0.73 12.04 1.58
C TYR A 38 -1.18 10.86 2.45
N ARG A 39 -2.47 10.82 2.79
CA ARG A 39 -3.05 9.79 3.66
C ARG A 39 -3.90 8.81 2.86
N LEU A 40 -3.52 7.55 2.91
CA LEU A 40 -4.35 6.45 2.44
C LEU A 40 -5.14 5.86 3.62
N TYR A 41 -6.47 5.85 3.51
CA TYR A 41 -7.36 5.24 4.50
C TYR A 41 -7.83 3.86 4.00
N SER A 42 -7.90 2.91 4.93
CA SER A 42 -8.48 1.59 4.68
C SER A 42 -9.40 1.24 5.85
N ASP A 43 -10.52 0.60 5.58
CA ASP A 43 -11.44 0.06 6.57
C ASP A 43 -10.97 -1.31 7.13
N SER A 44 -10.12 -2.00 6.37
CA SER A 44 -9.56 -3.29 6.76
C SER A 44 -8.47 -3.15 7.82
N GLN A 45 -8.83 -3.47 9.07
CA GLN A 45 -7.90 -3.46 10.20
C GLN A 45 -6.71 -4.41 10.00
N SER A 46 -6.92 -5.53 9.31
CA SER A 46 -5.85 -6.47 8.98
C SER A 46 -4.84 -5.84 8.00
N VAL A 47 -5.31 -5.11 7.00
CA VAL A 47 -4.46 -4.36 6.05
C VAL A 47 -3.73 -3.22 6.74
N ILE A 48 -4.41 -2.45 7.61
CA ILE A 48 -3.77 -1.39 8.41
C ILE A 48 -2.66 -1.99 9.28
N HIS A 49 -2.92 -3.14 9.92
CA HIS A 49 -1.93 -3.82 10.75
C HIS A 49 -0.75 -4.35 9.93
N LEU A 50 -1.00 -4.91 8.75
CA LEU A 50 0.03 -5.38 7.83
C LEU A 50 0.88 -4.23 7.25
N ALA A 51 0.27 -3.09 6.95
CA ALA A 51 0.97 -1.90 6.46
C ALA A 51 1.88 -1.30 7.54
N LYS A 52 1.44 -1.28 8.81
CA LYS A 52 2.19 -0.71 9.94
C LYS A 52 3.30 -1.60 10.48
N ASN A 53 3.21 -2.92 10.33
CA ASN A 53 4.19 -3.87 10.88
C ASN A 53 5.03 -4.49 9.76
N SER A 54 6.27 -3.99 9.58
CA SER A 54 7.21 -4.53 8.58
C SER A 54 7.71 -5.95 8.87
N THR A 55 7.37 -6.52 10.03
CA THR A 55 7.95 -7.74 10.60
C THR A 55 7.01 -8.95 10.69
N PHE A 56 5.89 -9.00 9.95
CA PHE A 56 5.03 -10.19 9.91
C PHE A 56 5.51 -11.30 8.95
N HIS A 57 6.31 -12.20 9.52
CA HIS A 57 6.37 -13.67 9.41
C HIS A 57 6.19 -14.41 8.06
N SER A 58 7.04 -15.43 7.90
CA SER A 58 7.34 -16.28 6.73
C SER A 58 6.22 -16.74 5.79
N ARG A 59 4.94 -16.70 6.18
CA ARG A 59 3.79 -17.12 5.34
C ARG A 59 3.42 -16.13 4.24
N MET A 60 3.68 -14.84 4.44
CA MET A 60 3.33 -13.76 3.48
C MET A 60 4.55 -13.18 2.75
N LYS A 61 5.75 -13.75 2.95
CA LYS A 61 6.99 -13.29 2.29
C LYS A 61 6.87 -13.23 0.76
N HIS A 62 6.20 -14.20 0.13
CA HIS A 62 6.05 -14.22 -1.32
C HIS A 62 5.14 -13.11 -1.87
N ILE A 63 4.19 -12.61 -1.07
CA ILE A 63 3.29 -11.50 -1.41
C ILE A 63 3.98 -10.17 -1.06
N GLN A 64 4.59 -10.05 0.11
CA GLN A 64 5.39 -8.87 0.48
C GLN A 64 6.52 -8.61 -0.51
N LEU A 65 7.25 -9.63 -0.97
CA LEU A 65 8.32 -9.46 -1.96
C LEU A 65 7.80 -8.93 -3.31
N ARG A 66 6.53 -9.23 -3.65
CA ARG A 66 5.88 -8.73 -4.87
C ARG A 66 5.28 -7.32 -4.69
N TYR A 67 5.01 -6.91 -3.46
CA TYR A 67 4.19 -5.74 -3.13
C TYR A 67 4.82 -4.83 -2.04
N HIS A 68 6.16 -4.79 -1.97
CA HIS A 68 6.93 -4.02 -0.98
C HIS A 68 6.77 -2.49 -1.09
N PHE A 69 5.97 -2.00 -2.04
CA PHE A 69 5.81 -0.58 -2.34
C PHE A 69 5.09 0.24 -1.26
N ILE A 70 4.34 -0.38 -0.35
CA ILE A 70 3.63 0.35 0.73
C ILE A 70 4.60 0.90 1.80
N GLN A 71 5.85 0.44 1.83
CA GLN A 71 6.80 0.78 2.90
C GLN A 71 7.82 1.87 2.52
N GLN A 72 7.68 2.53 1.36
CA GLN A 72 8.54 3.65 0.94
C GLN A 72 7.77 4.95 0.84
#